data_AF-A0A6A5YFY3-F1
#
_entry.id   AF-A0A6A5YFY3-F1
#
_cell.length_a   1.000
_cell.length_b   1.000
_cell.length_c   1.000
_cell.angle_alpha   90.00
_cell.angle_beta   90.00
_cell.angle_gamma   90.00
#
_symmetry.space_group_name_H-M   'P 1'
#
loop_
_entity.id
_entity.type
_entity.pdbx_description
1 polymer ?
#
loop_
_entity_poly.entity_id
_entity_poly.type
_entity_poly.pdbx_seq_one_letter_code
_entity_poly.pdbx_strand_id
1 'polypeptide(L)'
;MNPLPTSASAEKAQAAAGHGLEQWGAFYRITKDEARFIRSKFPGKTWPEIPADEKMRVLERVNEQLGQQRVPTVREDVLRWRMLQIMREMKRQYCR
;
A
#
# COMPACT_ATOMS: atom_id res chain seq x y z
N MET A 1 11.09 16.74 -2.83
CA MET A 1 10.45 15.89 -1.81
C MET A 1 11.18 14.55 -1.79
N ASN A 2 11.77 14.17 -0.65
CA ASN A 2 12.52 12.92 -0.53
C ASN A 2 11.53 11.73 -0.51
N PRO A 3 11.73 10.70 -1.35
CA PRO A 3 10.89 9.50 -1.32
C PRO A 3 11.00 8.81 0.04
N LEU A 4 9.87 8.28 0.55
CA LEU A 4 9.86 7.60 1.84
C LEU A 4 10.84 6.42 1.85
N PRO A 5 11.77 6.35 2.82
CA PRO A 5 12.64 5.18 2.96
C PRO A 5 11.81 3.95 3.31
N THR A 6 12.25 2.77 2.86
CA THR A 6 11.54 1.50 3.12
C THR A 6 11.48 1.11 4.61
N SER A 7 12.26 1.79 5.46
CA SER A 7 12.27 1.68 6.92
C SER A 7 11.50 2.80 7.63
N ALA A 8 10.80 3.67 6.88
CA ALA A 8 9.99 4.72 7.47
C ALA A 8 8.93 4.14 8.42
N SER A 9 8.73 4.80 9.56
CA SER A 9 7.66 4.46 10.50
C SER A 9 6.29 4.77 9.90
N ALA A 10 5.25 4.11 10.43
CA ALA A 10 3.87 4.38 10.03
C ALA A 10 3.50 5.87 10.18
N GLU A 11 4.02 6.53 11.22
CA GLU A 11 3.81 7.96 11.46
C GLU A 11 4.38 8.86 10.36
N LYS A 12 5.58 8.54 9.84
CA LYS A 12 6.18 9.29 8.72
C LYS A 12 5.40 9.08 7.43
N ALA A 13 4.92 7.86 7.19
CA ALA A 13 4.10 7.56 6.02
C ALA A 13 2.72 8.24 6.11
N GLN A 14 2.12 8.29 7.31
CA GLN A 14 0.87 8.98 7.57
C GLN A 14 1.00 10.49 7.36
N ALA A 15 2.07 11.10 7.88
CA ALA A 15 2.35 12.52 7.67
C ALA A 15 2.57 12.85 6.19
N ALA A 16 3.28 12.00 5.45
CA ALA A 16 3.48 12.17 4.01
C ALA A 16 2.20 12.01 3.19
N ALA A 17 1.26 11.19 3.65
CA ALA A 17 -0.06 11.03 3.05
C ALA A 17 -1.03 12.18 3.41
N GLY A 18 -0.73 12.97 4.44
CA GLY A 18 -1.63 13.99 4.97
C GLY A 18 -2.90 13.41 5.59
N HIS A 19 -2.84 12.17 6.10
CA HIS A 19 -4.01 11.46 6.60
C HIS A 19 -4.19 11.62 8.12
N GLY A 20 -5.41 11.91 8.55
CA GLY A 20 -5.84 11.73 9.95
C GLY A 20 -5.94 10.24 10.34
N LEU A 21 -6.20 9.95 11.62
CA LEU A 21 -6.25 8.56 12.12
C LEU A 21 -7.30 7.69 11.41
N GLU A 22 -8.50 8.21 11.18
CA GLU A 22 -9.59 7.49 10.50
C GLU A 22 -9.28 7.24 9.02
N GLN A 23 -8.73 8.26 8.36
CA GLN A 23 -8.25 8.21 6.97
C GLN A 23 -7.13 7.17 6.80
N TRP A 24 -6.21 7.13 7.77
CA TRP A 24 -5.13 6.16 7.81
C TRP A 24 -5.65 4.73 8.00
N GLY A 25 -6.67 4.54 8.84
CA GLY A 25 -7.37 3.27 8.99
C GLY A 25 -8.01 2.78 7.69
N ALA A 26 -8.70 3.67 6.96
CA ALA A 26 -9.26 3.36 5.64
C ALA A 26 -8.17 2.94 4.64
N PHE A 27 -7.07 3.70 4.56
CA PHE A 27 -5.92 3.37 3.74
C PHE A 27 -5.32 1.99 4.09
N TYR A 28 -5.19 1.67 5.38
CA TYR A 28 -4.70 0.36 5.84
C TYR A 28 -5.61 -0.79 5.42
N ARG A 29 -6.93 -0.58 5.48
CA ARG A 29 -7.92 -1.59 5.09
C ARG A 29 -7.90 -1.83 3.58
N ILE A 30 -7.95 -0.75 2.80
CA ILE A 30 -7.95 -0.80 1.33
C ILE A 30 -6.67 -1.47 0.82
N THR A 31 -5.50 -1.02 1.28
CA THR A 31 -4.22 -1.60 0.85
C THR A 31 -4.04 -3.05 1.27
N LYS A 32 -4.67 -3.47 2.37
CA LYS A 32 -4.65 -4.88 2.80
C LYS A 32 -5.46 -5.79 1.87
N ASP A 33 -6.61 -5.33 1.42
CA ASP A 33 -7.42 -6.06 0.46
C ASP A 33 -6.71 -6.17 -0.89
N GLU A 34 -6.17 -5.06 -1.36
CA GLU A 34 -5.45 -5.00 -2.63
C GLU A 34 -4.15 -5.84 -2.61
N ALA A 35 -3.43 -5.87 -1.48
CA ALA A 35 -2.30 -6.78 -1.31
C ALA A 35 -2.69 -8.25 -1.35
N ARG A 36 -3.87 -8.61 -0.81
CA ARG A 36 -4.40 -9.98 -0.91
C ARG A 36 -4.74 -10.30 -2.37
N PHE A 37 -5.37 -9.38 -3.10
CA PHE A 37 -5.65 -9.54 -4.52
C PHE A 37 -4.37 -9.73 -5.34
N ILE A 38 -3.36 -8.88 -5.15
CA ILE A 38 -2.07 -8.98 -5.84
C ILE A 38 -1.37 -10.29 -5.52
N ARG A 39 -1.40 -10.75 -4.27
CA ARG A 39 -0.82 -12.04 -3.90
C ARG A 39 -1.57 -13.23 -4.52
N SER A 40 -2.89 -13.12 -4.70
CA SER A 40 -3.68 -14.13 -5.41
C SER A 40 -3.37 -14.16 -6.91
N LYS A 41 -3.14 -12.99 -7.52
CA LYS A 41 -2.83 -12.86 -8.94
C LYS A 41 -1.38 -13.23 -9.26
N PHE A 42 -0.45 -12.92 -8.35
CA PHE A 42 0.98 -13.17 -8.48
C PHE A 42 1.50 -13.95 -7.25
N PRO A 43 1.16 -15.24 -7.13
CA PRO A 43 1.59 -16.05 -6.00
C PRO A 43 3.12 -16.13 -5.93
N GLY A 44 3.67 -15.97 -4.72
CA GLY A 44 5.12 -16.04 -4.46
C GLY A 44 5.93 -14.80 -4.83
N LYS A 45 5.38 -13.85 -5.59
CA LYS A 45 6.07 -12.61 -5.95
C LYS A 45 6.02 -11.57 -4.83
N THR A 46 7.08 -10.81 -4.70
CA THR A 46 7.15 -9.63 -3.84
C THR A 46 6.79 -8.35 -4.60
N TRP A 47 6.38 -7.29 -3.90
CA TRP A 47 6.02 -6.00 -4.53
C TRP A 47 7.00 -5.49 -5.61
N PRO A 48 8.34 -5.52 -5.44
CA PRO A 48 9.24 -5.05 -6.49
C PRO A 48 9.16 -5.90 -7.77
N GLU A 49 8.84 -7.20 -7.67
CA GLU A 49 8.69 -8.14 -8.80
C GLU A 49 7.35 -8.02 -9.53
N ILE A 50 6.40 -7.26 -8.98
CA ILE A 50 5.12 -6.98 -9.64
C ILE A 50 5.36 -6.04 -10.84
N PRO A 51 4.74 -6.29 -12.00
CA PRO A 51 4.85 -5.41 -13.17
C PRO A 51 4.46 -3.96 -12.88
N ALA A 52 5.09 -3.01 -13.57
CA ALA A 52 4.85 -1.58 -13.35
C ALA A 52 3.41 -1.16 -13.71
N ASP A 53 2.84 -1.75 -14.76
CA ASP A 53 1.44 -1.55 -15.16
C ASP A 53 0.47 -1.98 -14.04
N GLU A 54 0.74 -3.12 -13.39
CA GLU A 54 -0.08 -3.57 -12.27
C GLU A 54 0.08 -2.68 -11.04
N LYS A 55 1.28 -2.16 -10.77
CA LYS A 55 1.51 -1.20 -9.69
C LYS A 55 0.71 0.09 -9.91
N MET A 56 0.65 0.59 -11.14
CA MET A 56 -0.17 1.76 -11.49
C MET A 56 -1.66 1.47 -11.30
N ARG A 57 -2.15 0.32 -11.79
CA ARG A 57 -3.55 -0.10 -11.58
C ARG A 57 -3.93 -0.24 -10.11
N VAL A 58 -2.99 -0.70 -9.27
CA VAL A 58 -3.18 -0.76 -7.81
C VAL A 58 -3.31 0.66 -7.24
N LEU A 59 -2.43 1.59 -7.65
CA LEU A 59 -2.48 2.98 -7.19
C LEU A 59 -3.80 3.66 -7.57
N GLU A 60 -4.26 3.48 -8.81
CA GLU A 60 -5.54 4.00 -9.28
C GLU A 60 -6.71 3.45 -8.45
N ARG A 61 -6.78 2.13 -8.26
CA ARG A 61 -7.82 1.48 -7.44
C ARG A 61 -7.81 1.90 -5.98
N VAL A 62 -6.62 2.07 -5.40
CA VAL A 62 -6.48 2.58 -4.02
C VAL A 62 -6.99 4.02 -3.93
N ASN A 63 -6.57 4.89 -4.85
CA ASN A 63 -6.98 6.29 -4.85
C ASN A 63 -8.48 6.47 -5.15
N GLU A 64 -9.07 5.64 -6.00
CA GLU A 64 -10.50 5.62 -6.24
C GLU A 64 -11.28 5.27 -4.97
N GLN A 65 -10.89 4.19 -4.27
CA GLN A 65 -11.52 3.77 -3.02
C GLN A 65 -11.34 4.78 -1.87
N LEU A 66 -10.19 5.47 -1.82
CA LEU A 66 -9.95 6.57 -0.90
C LEU A 66 -10.86 7.76 -1.21
N GLY A 67 -10.99 8.12 -2.49
CA GLY A 67 -11.86 9.20 -2.95
C GLY A 67 -13.33 8.97 -2.61
N GLN A 68 -13.82 7.74 -2.75
CA GLN A 68 -15.18 7.35 -2.33
C GLN A 68 -15.42 7.58 -0.84
N GLN A 69 -14.38 7.50 -0.01
CA GLN A 69 -14.43 7.73 1.44
C GLN A 69 -14.03 9.16 1.84
N ARG A 70 -13.89 10.08 0.87
CA ARG A 70 -13.41 11.47 1.09
C ARG A 70 -12.04 11.53 1.76
N VAL A 71 -11.19 10.53 1.51
CA VAL A 71 -9.82 10.44 2.00
C VAL A 71 -8.87 11.02 0.94
N PRO A 72 -7.82 11.78 1.31
CA PRO A 72 -6.86 12.30 0.35
C PRO A 72 -6.19 11.16 -0.44
N THR A 73 -6.00 11.36 -1.74
CA THR A 73 -5.25 10.42 -2.57
C THR A 73 -3.80 10.34 -2.10
N VAL A 74 -3.21 9.17 -2.25
CA VAL A 74 -1.80 8.92 -1.90
C VAL A 74 -0.92 8.90 -3.14
N ARG A 75 0.37 9.14 -2.92
CA ARG A 75 1.41 9.05 -3.93
C ARG A 75 1.96 7.63 -4.03
N GLU A 76 2.61 7.34 -5.15
CA GLU A 76 3.23 6.03 -5.41
C GLU A 76 4.23 5.62 -4.33
N ASP A 77 5.01 6.55 -3.76
CA ASP A 77 6.01 6.25 -2.73
C ASP A 77 5.37 5.74 -1.42
N VAL A 78 4.24 6.33 -1.01
CA VAL A 78 3.46 5.91 0.16
C VAL A 78 2.87 4.51 -0.07
N LEU A 79 2.27 4.30 -1.24
CA LEU A 79 1.74 2.99 -1.62
C LEU A 79 2.83 1.93 -1.69
N ARG A 80 3.97 2.25 -2.31
CA ARG A 80 5.11 1.34 -2.45
C ARG A 80 5.63 0.92 -1.08
N TRP A 81 5.82 1.88 -0.16
CA TRP A 81 6.21 1.58 1.21
C TRP A 81 5.21 0.61 1.85
N ARG A 82 3.92 0.89 1.73
CA ARG A 82 2.86 0.08 2.35
C ARG A 82 2.80 -1.35 1.80
N MET A 83 2.83 -1.49 0.47
CA MET A 83 2.79 -2.79 -0.21
C MET A 83 4.01 -3.65 0.10
N LEU A 84 5.20 -3.03 0.22
CA LEU A 84 6.40 -3.72 0.66
C LEU A 84 6.25 -4.33 2.06
N GLN A 85 5.72 -3.56 3.03
CA GLN A 85 5.55 -4.07 4.40
C GLN A 85 4.55 -5.21 4.45
N ILE A 86 3.37 -5.03 3.86
CA ILE A 86 2.29 -5.99 4.01
C ILE A 86 2.54 -7.29 3.24
N MET A 87 3.13 -7.23 2.03
CA MET A 87 3.47 -8.45 1.30
C MET A 87 4.56 -9.25 2.02
N ARG A 88 5.51 -8.57 2.68
CA ARG A 88 6.51 -9.23 3.53
C ARG A 88 5.88 -9.88 4.76
N GLU A 89 4.97 -9.19 5.43
CA GLU A 89 4.21 -9.71 6.57
C GLU A 89 3.38 -10.95 6.17
N MET A 90 2.65 -10.86 5.06
CA MET A 90 1.85 -11.95 4.50
C MET A 90 2.70 -13.16 4.10
N LYS A 91 3.91 -12.95 3.59
CA LYS A 91 4.87 -14.04 3.30
C LYS A 91 5.32 -14.72 4.60
N ARG A 92 5.64 -13.94 5.64
CA ARG A 92 6.03 -14.49 6.95
C ARG A 92 4.92 -15.31 7.60
N GLN A 93 3.66 -14.89 7.44
CA GLN A 93 2.50 -15.59 8.03
C GLN A 93 2.22 -16.97 7.41
N TYR A 94 2.64 -17.22 6.17
CA TYR A 94 2.45 -18.50 5.47
C TYR A 94 3.60 -19.50 5.68
N CYS A 95 4.76 -19.07 6.19
CA CYS A 95 5.88 -19.94 6.56
C CYS A 95 5.79 -20.45 8.01
N ARG A 96 4.60 -20.43 8.61
CA ARG A 96 4.33 -20.86 9.99
C ARG A 96 3.23 -21.91 9.97
#